data_AF-A0A1B6GC95-F1
#
_entry.id   AF-A0A1B6GC95-F1
#
_cell.length_a   1.000
_cell.length_b   1.000
_cell.length_c   1.000
_cell.angle_alpha   90.00
_cell.angle_beta   90.00
_cell.angle_gamma   90.00
#
_symmetry.space_group_name_H-M   'P 1'
#
loop_
_entity.id
_entity.type
_entity.pdbx_description
1 polymer ?
#
loop_
_entity_poly.entity_id
_entity_poly.type
_entity_poly.pdbx_seq_one_letter_code
_entity_poly.pdbx_strand_id
1 'polypeptide(L)'
;NTTGRPNITLGGFAITDEMCVNYIYYYPKTSLEVCKSAISDQSLQTYFRQVQEWERQPTSPHLGISDNYRAIDWNPVRASVLHELYLQSPIYMQCNQSSGERFPGDWTSVRVTPVLYPLPPTPRI
;
A
#
# COMPACT_ATOMS: atom_id res chain seq x y z
N ASN A 1 12.10 1.59 10.12
CA ASN A 1 13.32 2.08 9.41
C ASN A 1 13.98 0.86 8.79
N THR A 2 14.30 0.90 7.50
CA THR A 2 14.87 -0.22 6.72
C THR A 2 16.39 -0.13 6.53
N THR A 3 17.10 0.80 7.19
CA THR A 3 18.57 0.99 7.05
C THR A 3 19.42 -0.27 7.25
N GLY A 4 18.96 -1.25 8.03
CA GLY A 4 19.66 -2.52 8.25
C GLY A 4 19.16 -3.69 7.38
N ARG A 5 18.23 -3.44 6.44
CA ARG A 5 17.66 -4.48 5.57
C ARG A 5 18.40 -4.44 4.21
N PRO A 6 18.98 -5.56 3.74
CA PRO A 6 19.71 -5.57 2.46
C PRO A 6 18.76 -5.52 1.25
N ASN A 7 17.53 -6.00 1.40
CA ASN A 7 16.52 -6.09 0.35
C ASN A 7 15.27 -5.30 0.74
N ILE A 8 14.40 -5.03 -0.24
CA ILE A 8 13.10 -4.42 0.00
C ILE A 8 12.28 -5.24 1.01
N THR A 9 11.62 -4.52 1.92
CA THR A 9 10.72 -5.07 2.92
C THR A 9 9.28 -4.93 2.44
N LEU A 10 8.49 -5.99 2.52
CA LEU A 10 7.12 -6.04 2.01
C LEU A 10 6.11 -6.15 3.15
N GLY A 11 4.84 -5.90 2.84
CA GLY A 11 3.74 -6.21 3.75
C GLY A 11 3.47 -7.71 3.78
N GLY A 12 3.40 -8.32 4.96
CA GLY A 12 3.23 -9.76 5.07
C GLY A 12 3.25 -10.28 6.50
N PHE A 13 3.23 -11.62 6.64
CA PHE A 13 3.19 -12.31 7.94
C PHE A 13 4.55 -12.83 8.40
N ALA A 14 5.59 -12.80 7.55
CA ALA A 14 6.89 -13.30 7.91
C ALA A 14 7.64 -12.33 8.85
N ILE A 15 8.61 -12.83 9.60
CA ILE A 15 9.49 -12.02 10.47
C ILE A 15 10.33 -10.98 9.70
N THR A 16 10.46 -11.16 8.40
CA THR A 16 11.15 -10.25 7.49
C THR A 16 10.24 -9.18 6.89
N ASP A 17 8.93 -9.35 7.05
CA ASP A 17 7.90 -8.46 6.51
C ASP A 17 7.48 -7.42 7.56
N GLU A 18 6.68 -6.45 7.13
CA GLU A 18 6.14 -5.39 7.98
C GLU A 18 4.61 -5.40 7.96
N MET A 19 4.01 -4.76 8.96
CA MET A 19 2.57 -4.56 9.06
C MET A 19 2.25 -3.14 9.54
N CYS A 20 1.17 -2.55 9.03
CA CYS A 20 0.62 -1.29 9.50
C CYS A 20 -0.82 -1.53 9.99
N VAL A 21 -0.99 -1.67 11.30
CA VAL A 21 -2.27 -2.04 11.92
C VAL A 21 -2.51 -1.17 13.15
N ASN A 22 -3.75 -0.71 13.32
CA ASN A 22 -4.21 -0.06 14.53
C ASN A 22 -5.49 -0.73 15.01
N TYR A 23 -5.46 -1.29 16.22
CA TYR A 23 -6.63 -1.90 16.84
C TYR A 23 -7.35 -0.85 17.70
N ILE A 24 -8.57 -0.52 17.30
CA ILE A 24 -9.36 0.55 17.93
C ILE A 24 -10.47 -0.07 18.77
N TYR A 25 -10.54 0.32 20.04
CA TYR A 25 -11.66 0.03 20.92
C TYR A 25 -12.66 1.19 20.87
N TYR A 26 -13.92 0.92 20.53
CA TYR A 26 -14.95 1.95 20.33
C TYR A 26 -16.36 1.48 20.72
N TYR A 27 -17.28 2.43 20.86
CA TYR A 27 -18.71 2.23 21.12
C TYR A 27 -19.53 3.29 20.33
N PRO A 28 -20.74 2.96 19.82
CA PRO A 28 -21.40 1.66 19.87
C PRO A 28 -20.75 0.62 18.97
N LYS A 29 -20.95 -0.67 19.31
CA LYS A 29 -20.52 -1.78 18.47
C LYS A 29 -21.20 -1.64 17.09
N THR A 30 -20.39 -1.67 16.04
CA THR A 30 -20.85 -1.77 14.65
C THR A 30 -20.47 -3.13 14.09
N SER A 31 -20.93 -3.44 12.88
CA SER A 31 -20.55 -4.67 12.17
C SER A 31 -19.21 -4.56 11.45
N LEU A 32 -18.56 -3.38 11.42
CA LEU A 32 -17.28 -3.17 10.74
C LEU A 32 -16.13 -3.69 11.60
N GLU A 33 -15.37 -4.65 11.08
CA GLU A 33 -14.22 -5.25 11.80
C GLU A 33 -12.89 -4.93 11.12
N VAL A 34 -12.83 -4.98 9.80
CA VAL A 34 -11.63 -4.61 9.03
C VAL A 34 -11.93 -3.41 8.17
N CYS A 35 -11.18 -2.34 8.38
CA CYS A 35 -11.12 -1.17 7.51
C CYS A 35 -9.66 -0.95 7.13
N LYS A 36 -9.26 -1.40 5.95
CA LYS A 36 -7.88 -1.29 5.47
C LYS A 36 -7.84 -0.98 3.98
N SER A 37 -6.75 -0.40 3.54
CA SER A 37 -6.49 -0.14 2.12
C SER A 37 -5.12 -0.61 1.69
N ALA A 38 -4.97 -0.78 0.37
CA ALA A 38 -3.71 -0.97 -0.32
C ALA A 38 -3.75 -0.20 -1.65
N ILE A 39 -2.63 -0.08 -2.35
CA ILE A 39 -2.65 0.39 -3.75
C ILE A 39 -3.53 -0.55 -4.59
N SER A 40 -4.24 0.00 -5.59
CA SER A 40 -5.01 -0.85 -6.51
C SER A 40 -4.09 -1.77 -7.33
N ASP A 41 -4.55 -3.00 -7.57
CA ASP A 41 -3.78 -4.00 -8.32
C ASP A 41 -3.44 -3.50 -9.73
N GLN A 42 -4.37 -2.80 -10.38
CA GLN A 42 -4.18 -2.26 -11.73
C GLN A 42 -3.10 -1.18 -11.78
N SER A 43 -3.09 -0.25 -10.81
CA SER A 43 -2.04 0.77 -10.71
C SER A 43 -0.68 0.15 -10.48
N LEU A 44 -0.61 -0.85 -9.60
CA LEU A 44 0.65 -1.52 -9.29
C LEU A 44 1.20 -2.34 -10.46
N GLN A 45 0.34 -3.07 -11.18
CA GLN A 45 0.71 -3.77 -12.41
C GLN A 45 1.21 -2.80 -13.48
N THR A 46 0.55 -1.65 -13.63
CA THR A 46 0.96 -0.60 -14.57
C THR A 46 2.34 -0.05 -14.23
N TYR A 47 2.60 0.20 -12.94
CA TYR A 47 3.91 0.62 -12.46
C TYR A 47 5.00 -0.40 -12.81
N PHE A 48 4.80 -1.69 -12.49
CA PHE A 48 5.80 -2.71 -12.83
C PHE A 48 6.08 -2.82 -14.32
N ARG A 49 5.06 -2.68 -15.17
CA ARG A 49 5.23 -2.60 -16.62
C ARG A 49 6.05 -1.38 -17.04
N GLN A 50 5.77 -0.20 -16.48
CA GLN A 50 6.51 1.03 -16.82
C GLN A 50 7.98 0.94 -16.41
N VAL A 51 8.26 0.42 -15.22
CA VAL A 51 9.64 0.23 -14.74
C VAL A 51 10.38 -0.80 -15.63
N GLN A 52 9.68 -1.82 -16.13
CA GLN A 52 10.23 -2.77 -17.11
C GLN A 52 10.56 -2.08 -18.44
N GLU A 53 9.58 -1.39 -19.03
CA GLU A 53 9.69 -0.84 -20.39
C GLU A 53 10.66 0.33 -20.48
N TRP A 54 10.67 1.21 -19.47
CA TRP A 54 11.45 2.46 -19.51
C TRP A 54 12.83 2.32 -18.89
N GLU A 55 12.95 1.54 -17.82
CA GLU A 55 14.20 1.39 -17.06
C GLU A 55 14.85 0.00 -17.22
N ARG A 56 14.24 -0.90 -18.01
CA ARG A 56 14.71 -2.27 -18.26
C ARG A 56 14.94 -3.08 -16.99
N GLN A 57 14.16 -2.82 -15.93
CA GLN A 57 14.20 -3.65 -14.73
C GLN A 57 13.56 -5.02 -14.99
N PRO A 58 13.99 -6.09 -14.31
CA PRO A 58 13.50 -7.45 -14.53
C PRO A 58 12.12 -7.71 -13.86
N THR A 59 11.22 -6.72 -13.91
CA THR A 59 9.81 -6.89 -13.53
C THR A 59 9.02 -7.54 -14.68
N SER A 60 7.87 -8.13 -14.37
CA SER A 60 6.99 -8.75 -15.36
C SER A 60 5.57 -8.92 -14.79
N PRO A 61 4.53 -8.77 -15.63
CA PRO A 61 3.14 -9.05 -15.22
C PRO A 61 2.91 -10.53 -14.90
N HIS A 62 3.82 -11.42 -15.28
CA HIS A 62 3.75 -12.86 -14.98
C HIS A 62 4.43 -13.24 -13.66
N LEU A 63 5.18 -12.33 -13.04
CA LEU A 63 5.79 -12.55 -11.73
C LEU A 63 4.81 -12.21 -10.60
N GLY A 64 4.99 -12.83 -9.44
CA GLY A 64 4.27 -12.44 -8.24
C GLY A 64 4.58 -10.99 -7.85
N ILE A 65 3.66 -10.34 -7.12
CA ILE A 65 3.86 -8.94 -6.67
C ILE A 65 5.16 -8.82 -5.86
N SER A 66 5.38 -9.73 -4.91
CA SER A 66 6.59 -9.75 -4.10
C SER A 66 7.86 -9.95 -4.92
N ASP A 67 7.80 -10.79 -5.94
CA ASP A 67 8.94 -11.06 -6.81
C ASP A 67 9.26 -9.85 -7.68
N ASN A 68 8.24 -9.15 -8.19
CA ASN A 68 8.42 -7.89 -8.90
C ASN A 68 9.13 -6.84 -8.05
N TYR A 69 8.70 -6.63 -6.80
CA TYR A 69 9.39 -5.70 -5.90
C TYR A 69 10.85 -6.11 -5.64
N ARG A 70 11.12 -7.40 -5.46
CA ARG A 70 12.47 -7.94 -5.21
C ARG A 70 13.38 -7.87 -6.44
N ALA A 71 12.80 -7.89 -7.64
CA ALA A 71 13.52 -7.84 -8.90
C ALA A 71 14.06 -6.44 -9.23
N ILE A 72 13.45 -5.38 -8.68
CA ILE A 72 13.88 -4.00 -8.91
C ILE A 72 15.19 -3.72 -8.17
N ASP A 73 16.16 -3.15 -8.87
CA ASP A 73 17.35 -2.57 -8.26
C ASP A 73 16.99 -1.22 -7.64
N TRP A 74 16.86 -1.18 -6.31
CA TRP A 74 16.35 0.00 -5.61
C TRP A 74 17.39 1.10 -5.46
N ASN A 75 16.99 2.32 -5.80
CA ASN A 75 17.78 3.53 -5.58
C ASN A 75 16.86 4.67 -5.07
N PRO A 76 17.43 5.80 -4.59
CA PRO A 76 16.63 6.90 -4.04
C PRO A 76 15.59 7.47 -5.01
N VAL A 77 15.88 7.50 -6.31
CA VAL A 77 14.95 8.01 -7.33
C VAL A 77 13.76 7.07 -7.49
N ARG A 78 14.00 5.76 -7.65
CA ARG A 78 12.93 4.75 -7.76
C ARG A 78 12.08 4.67 -6.51
N ALA A 79 12.69 4.81 -5.34
CA ALA A 79 11.97 4.87 -4.08
C ALA A 79 11.05 6.10 -4.00
N SER A 80 11.52 7.26 -4.49
CA SER A 80 10.70 8.49 -4.59
C SER A 80 9.55 8.33 -5.58
N VAL A 81 9.79 7.74 -6.75
CA VAL A 81 8.73 7.47 -7.74
C VAL A 81 7.68 6.50 -7.18
N LEU A 82 8.10 5.46 -6.47
CA LEU A 82 7.17 4.55 -5.79
C LEU A 82 6.37 5.27 -4.70
N HIS A 83 6.98 6.21 -3.98
CA HIS A 83 6.29 7.03 -3.00
C HIS A 83 5.19 7.87 -3.64
N GLU A 84 5.51 8.58 -4.73
CA GLU A 84 4.52 9.36 -5.49
C GLU A 84 3.41 8.49 -6.07
N LEU A 85 3.73 7.28 -6.54
CA LEU A 85 2.73 6.31 -6.98
C LEU A 85 1.70 6.04 -5.88
N TYR A 86 2.14 5.81 -4.63
CA TYR A 86 1.22 5.55 -3.51
C TYR A 86 0.38 6.77 -3.12
N LEU A 87 0.88 7.99 -3.32
CA LEU A 87 0.13 9.21 -3.03
C LEU A 87 -0.96 9.50 -4.06
N GLN A 88 -0.73 9.14 -5.32
CA GLN A 88 -1.60 9.54 -6.44
C GLN A 88 -2.51 8.41 -6.94
N SER A 89 -2.12 7.14 -6.77
CA SER A 89 -2.84 6.01 -7.35
C SER A 89 -4.12 5.68 -6.59
N PRO A 90 -5.19 5.24 -7.29
CA PRO A 90 -6.36 4.65 -6.66
C PRO A 90 -5.99 3.52 -5.68
N ILE A 91 -6.79 3.41 -4.63
CA ILE A 91 -6.64 2.41 -3.59
C ILE A 91 -7.68 1.30 -3.72
N TYR A 92 -7.24 0.10 -3.40
CA TYR A 92 -8.10 -1.03 -3.11
C TYR A 92 -8.54 -0.95 -1.66
N MET A 93 -9.83 -0.83 -1.41
CA MET A 93 -10.40 -0.76 -0.07
C MET A 93 -10.94 -2.13 0.34
N GLN A 94 -10.64 -2.54 1.57
CA GLN A 94 -11.23 -3.70 2.20
C GLN A 94 -11.99 -3.25 3.45
N CYS A 95 -13.31 -3.23 3.30
CA CYS A 95 -14.28 -3.05 4.37
C CYS A 95 -14.96 -4.41 4.64
N ASN A 96 -14.55 -5.11 5.70
CA ASN A 96 -15.15 -6.38 6.07
C ASN A 96 -16.01 -6.25 7.33
N GLN A 97 -17.11 -6.99 7.29
CA GLN A 97 -17.99 -7.21 8.40
C GLN A 97 -17.37 -8.19 9.40
N SER A 98 -17.92 -8.26 10.62
CA SER A 98 -17.52 -9.25 11.61
C SER A 98 -17.83 -10.71 11.25
N SER A 99 -18.61 -10.94 10.20
CA SER A 99 -18.77 -12.28 9.60
C SER A 99 -17.60 -12.68 8.69
N GLY A 100 -16.67 -11.77 8.42
CA GLY A 100 -15.61 -11.91 7.41
C GLY A 100 -16.01 -11.50 6.00
N GLU A 101 -17.31 -11.35 5.73
CA GLU A 101 -17.84 -10.93 4.44
C GLU A 101 -17.60 -9.44 4.18
N ARG A 102 -17.52 -9.05 2.90
CA ARG A 102 -17.38 -7.65 2.52
C ARG A 102 -18.70 -6.90 2.64
N PHE A 103 -18.62 -5.60 2.90
CA PHE A 103 -19.77 -4.72 2.65
C PHE A 103 -20.03 -4.63 1.13
N PRO A 104 -21.31 -4.57 0.70
CA PRO A 104 -21.66 -4.49 -0.71
C PRO A 104 -21.09 -3.22 -1.36
N GLY A 105 -20.64 -3.33 -2.60
CA GLY A 105 -20.07 -2.22 -3.38
C GLY A 105 -18.81 -2.64 -4.15
N ASP A 106 -18.41 -1.79 -5.10
CA ASP A 106 -17.11 -1.91 -5.75
C ASP A 106 -16.08 -1.09 -4.98
N TRP A 107 -15.10 -1.79 -4.42
CA TRP A 107 -14.04 -1.23 -3.59
C TRP A 107 -12.66 -1.37 -4.23
N THR A 108 -12.60 -1.77 -5.50
CA THR A 108 -11.34 -2.16 -6.15
C THR A 108 -10.46 -0.98 -6.57
N SER A 109 -11.07 0.16 -6.89
CA SER A 109 -10.39 1.37 -7.37
C SER A 109 -11.06 2.64 -6.83
N VAL A 110 -10.86 2.90 -5.54
CA VAL A 110 -11.35 4.10 -4.86
C VAL A 110 -10.31 5.21 -4.95
N ARG A 111 -10.73 6.48 -5.01
CA ARG A 111 -9.80 7.63 -5.00
C ARG A 111 -9.11 7.75 -3.64
N VAL A 112 -7.85 8.20 -3.63
CA VAL A 112 -7.13 8.55 -2.41
C VAL A 112 -7.87 9.66 -1.67
N THR A 113 -7.98 9.55 -0.34
CA THR A 113 -8.61 10.56 0.50
C THR A 113 -7.70 11.79 0.63
N PRO A 114 -8.11 12.99 0.15
CA PRO A 114 -7.30 14.19 0.27
C PRO A 114 -7.37 14.75 1.69
N VAL A 115 -6.27 15.35 2.16
CA VAL A 115 -6.24 16.13 3.39
C VAL A 115 -6.58 17.59 3.04
N LEU A 116 -7.82 18.01 3.31
CA LEU A 116 -8.28 19.36 3.00
C LEU A 116 -7.86 20.40 4.06
N TYR A 117 -7.80 19.97 5.32
CA TYR A 117 -7.54 20.85 6.46
C TYR A 117 -6.50 20.18 7.38
N PRO A 118 -5.20 20.44 7.19
CA PRO A 118 -4.18 19.89 8.07
C PRO A 118 -4.29 20.52 9.46
N LEU A 119 -4.08 19.71 10.50
CA LEU A 119 -3.96 20.22 11.87
C LEU A 119 -2.70 21.11 11.99
N PRO A 120 -2.76 22.16 12.82
CA PRO A 120 -1.58 22.99 13.07
C PRO A 120 -0.44 22.15 13.66
N PRO A 121 0.83 22.50 13.37
CA PRO A 121 1.96 21.77 13.91
C PRO A 121 1.95 21.83 15.44
N THR A 122 2.26 20.71 16.09
CA THR A 122 2.43 20.67 17.54
C THR A 122 3.54 21.65 17.96
N PRO A 123 3.32 22.47 19.01
CA PRO A 123 4.36 23.34 19.53
C PRO A 123 5.60 22.51 19.86
N ARG A 124 6.78 22.96 19.41
CA ARG A 124 8.03 22.38 19.88
C ARG A 124 8.22 22.87 21.32
N ILE A 125 8.13 21.95 22.28
CA ILE A 125 8.51 22.17 23.68
C ILE A 125 10.03 22.07 23.79
#